data_AF-A0A7K4BBA4-F1
#
_entry.id   AF-A0A7K4BBA4-F1
#
_cell.length_a   1.000
_cell.length_b   1.000
_cell.length_c   1.000
_cell.angle_alpha   90.00
_cell.angle_beta   90.00
_cell.angle_gamma   90.00
#
_symmetry.space_group_name_H-M   'P 1'
#
loop_
_entity.id
_entity.type
_entity.pdbx_description
1 polymer ?
#
loop_
_entity_poly.entity_id
_entity_poly.type
_entity_poly.pdbx_seq_one_letter_code
_entity_poly.pdbx_strand_id
1 'polypeptide(L)'
;MMQNKFNTNYNERQVCLISYLKSQVKPGANFFKSKYIARDTGLSSKEVGTNMAILSDICPDFKIERYSYSNSTTWLITTPQL
;
A
#
# COMPACT_ATOMS: atom_id res chain seq x y z
N MET A 1 -2.60 19.27 22.67
CA MET A 1 -3.56 19.16 21.55
C MET A 1 -2.87 18.42 20.41
N MET A 2 -3.24 17.18 20.11
CA MET A 2 -2.70 16.50 18.92
C MET A 2 -3.61 15.36 18.46
N GLN A 3 -4.86 15.66 18.12
CA GLN A 3 -5.73 14.69 17.44
C GLN A 3 -6.64 15.41 16.45
N ASN A 4 -6.17 15.52 15.20
CA ASN A 4 -6.96 15.32 13.98
C ASN A 4 -6.06 15.53 12.75
N LYS A 5 -5.35 14.49 12.28
CA LYS A 5 -4.60 14.60 11.01
C LYS A 5 -5.01 13.65 9.90
N PHE A 6 -5.88 12.67 10.14
CA PHE A 6 -6.24 11.72 9.08
C PHE A 6 -7.70 11.28 9.19
N ASN A 7 -8.63 12.19 8.86
CA ASN A 7 -9.97 11.76 8.46
C ASN A 7 -9.89 11.32 6.98
N THR A 8 -9.06 10.31 6.69
CA THR A 8 -8.79 9.89 5.31
C THR A 8 -9.96 9.04 4.83
N ASN A 9 -10.82 9.62 4.00
CA ASN A 9 -11.88 8.87 3.34
C ASN A 9 -11.26 8.04 2.21
N TYR A 10 -10.98 6.77 2.47
CA TYR A 10 -10.47 5.84 1.48
C TYR A 10 -11.60 5.33 0.58
N ASN A 11 -11.36 5.27 -0.72
CA ASN A 11 -12.27 4.56 -1.62
C ASN A 11 -12.15 3.03 -1.46
N GLU A 12 -13.09 2.27 -2.02
CA GLU A 12 -13.14 0.80 -1.89
C GLU A 12 -11.84 0.09 -2.32
N ARG A 13 -11.17 0.57 -3.37
CA ARG A 13 -9.91 -0.01 -3.86
C ARG A 13 -8.77 0.24 -2.86
N GLN A 14 -8.71 1.44 -2.29
CA GLN A 14 -7.73 1.79 -1.26
C GLN A 14 -7.95 0.98 0.01
N VAL A 15 -9.20 0.84 0.46
CA VAL A 15 -9.56 -0.02 1.61
C VAL A 15 -9.13 -1.46 1.34
N CYS A 16 -9.44 -2.01 0.16
CA CYS A 16 -9.03 -3.35 -0.25
C CYS A 16 -7.50 -3.54 -0.17
N LEU A 17 -6.72 -2.59 -0.69
CA LEU A 17 -5.26 -2.64 -0.64
C LEU A 17 -4.71 -2.52 0.78
N ILE A 18 -5.26 -1.64 1.62
CA ILE A 18 -4.86 -1.51 3.03
C ILE A 18 -5.12 -2.83 3.77
N SER A 19 -6.30 -3.43 3.60
CA SER A 19 -6.64 -4.72 4.21
C SER A 19 -5.70 -5.83 3.73
N TYR A 20 -5.39 -5.88 2.43
CA TYR A 20 -4.42 -6.81 1.88
C TYR A 20 -3.04 -6.62 2.55
N LEU A 21 -2.51 -5.40 2.61
CA LEU A 21 -1.21 -5.12 3.22
C LEU A 21 -1.17 -5.50 4.71
N LYS A 22 -2.22 -5.16 5.48
CA LYS A 22 -2.35 -5.55 6.90
C LYS A 22 -2.29 -7.05 7.10
N SER A 23 -2.81 -7.84 6.16
CA SER A 23 -2.78 -9.30 6.25
C SER A 23 -1.43 -9.94 5.86
N GLN A 24 -0.61 -9.24 5.08
CA GLN A 24 0.60 -9.83 4.46
C GLN A 24 1.92 -9.29 5.02
N VAL A 25 1.92 -8.06 5.54
CA VAL A 25 3.13 -7.39 6.06
C VAL A 25 3.67 -8.11 7.29
N LYS A 26 4.99 -8.29 7.33
CA LYS A 26 5.74 -8.76 8.49
C LYS A 26 6.53 -7.60 9.12
N PRO A 27 7.02 -7.73 10.37
CA PRO A 27 7.92 -6.73 10.94
C PRO A 27 9.10 -6.41 10.01
N GLY A 28 9.39 -5.12 9.82
CA GLY A 28 10.47 -4.64 8.96
C GLY A 28 10.04 -4.30 7.52
N ALA A 29 10.98 -4.42 6.59
CA ALA A 29 10.85 -4.03 5.18
C ALA A 29 10.33 -5.19 4.32
N ASN A 30 9.21 -4.97 3.62
CA ASN A 30 8.55 -5.97 2.79
C ASN A 30 8.37 -5.46 1.36
N PHE A 31 8.67 -6.28 0.36
CA PHE A 31 8.50 -5.91 -1.06
C PHE A 31 7.28 -6.58 -1.67
N PHE A 32 6.39 -5.78 -2.27
CA PHE A 32 5.17 -6.25 -2.93
C PHE A 32 5.15 -5.86 -4.40
N LYS A 33 5.05 -6.83 -5.31
CA LYS A 33 4.89 -6.55 -6.74
C LYS A 33 3.42 -6.33 -7.09
N SER A 34 3.14 -5.28 -7.86
CA SER A 34 1.76 -4.89 -8.22
C SER A 34 1.00 -6.03 -8.92
N LYS A 35 1.68 -6.84 -9.74
CA LYS A 35 1.08 -8.01 -10.39
C LYS A 35 0.60 -9.11 -9.45
N TYR A 36 1.24 -9.28 -8.29
CA TYR A 36 0.83 -10.30 -7.32
C TYR A 36 -0.31 -9.77 -6.44
N ILE A 37 -0.23 -8.50 -6.04
CA ILE A 37 -1.34 -7.83 -5.35
C ILE A 37 -2.60 -7.87 -6.23
N ALA A 38 -2.46 -7.57 -7.53
CA ALA A 38 -3.54 -7.62 -8.51
C ALA A 38 -4.20 -9.01 -8.57
N ARG A 39 -3.39 -10.08 -8.66
CA ARG A 39 -3.88 -11.46 -8.67
C ARG A 39 -4.68 -11.80 -7.42
N ASP A 40 -4.23 -11.33 -6.25
CA ASP A 40 -4.82 -11.73 -4.97
C ASP A 40 -6.01 -10.85 -4.57
N THR A 41 -6.13 -9.64 -5.12
CA THR A 41 -7.21 -8.67 -4.83
C THR A 41 -8.28 -8.59 -5.93
N GLY A 42 -8.01 -9.14 -7.12
CA GLY A 42 -8.85 -8.98 -8.31
C GLY A 42 -8.73 -7.62 -9.01
N LEU A 43 -7.92 -6.70 -8.48
CA LEU A 43 -7.62 -5.42 -9.13
C LEU A 43 -6.66 -5.63 -10.31
N SER A 44 -6.67 -4.71 -11.28
CA SER A 44 -5.61 -4.70 -12.29
C SER A 44 -4.28 -4.20 -11.70
N SER A 45 -3.14 -4.62 -12.30
CA SER A 45 -1.82 -4.08 -11.89
C SER A 45 -1.72 -2.56 -12.01
N LYS A 46 -2.48 -1.96 -12.93
CA LYS A 46 -2.58 -0.50 -13.10
C LYS A 46 -3.34 0.14 -11.93
N GLU A 47 -4.50 -0.40 -11.56
CA GLU A 47 -5.27 0.08 -10.40
C GLU A 47 -4.48 -0.05 -9.10
N VAL A 48 -3.76 -1.17 -8.91
CA VAL A 48 -2.84 -1.32 -7.77
C VAL A 48 -1.81 -0.20 -7.79
N GLY A 49 -1.12 0.00 -8.93
CA GLY A 49 -0.09 1.02 -9.03
C GLY A 49 -0.59 2.44 -8.72
N THR A 50 -1.74 2.81 -9.28
CA THR A 50 -2.36 4.13 -9.03
C THR A 50 -2.75 4.31 -7.57
N ASN A 51 -3.40 3.32 -6.95
CA ASN A 51 -3.86 3.47 -5.57
C ASN A 51 -2.71 3.37 -4.56
N MET A 52 -1.69 2.55 -4.81
CA MET A 52 -0.48 2.50 -3.97
C MET A 52 0.31 3.81 -3.99
N ALA A 53 0.36 4.50 -5.14
CA ALA A 53 0.96 5.83 -5.23
C ALA A 53 0.17 6.89 -4.45
N ILE A 54 -1.16 6.79 -4.43
CA ILE A 54 -1.98 7.69 -3.60
C ILE A 54 -1.76 7.38 -2.12
N LEU A 55 -1.79 6.10 -1.76
CA LEU A 55 -1.62 5.64 -0.38
C LEU A 55 -0.23 5.98 0.19
N SER A 56 0.82 6.13 -0.63
CA SER A 56 2.12 6.59 -0.11
C SER A 56 2.09 7.99 0.50
N ASP A 57 1.14 8.82 0.09
CA ASP A 57 1.01 10.19 0.56
C ASP A 57 0.02 10.33 1.71
N ILE A 58 -1.01 9.46 1.74
CA ILE A 58 -2.18 9.66 2.62
C ILE A 58 -2.39 8.57 3.68
N CYS A 59 -1.68 7.44 3.59
CA CYS A 59 -1.86 6.31 4.51
C CYS A 59 -0.84 6.37 5.66
N PRO A 60 -1.26 6.70 6.90
CA PRO A 60 -0.33 6.78 8.02
C PRO A 60 0.08 5.40 8.56
N ASP A 61 -0.67 4.34 8.24
CA ASP A 61 -0.43 2.98 8.75
C ASP A 61 0.86 2.36 8.19
N PHE A 62 1.34 2.86 7.04
CA PHE A 62 2.49 2.32 6.32
C PHE A 62 3.34 3.44 5.74
N LYS A 63 4.66 3.27 5.77
CA LYS A 63 5.53 3.97 4.83
C LYS A 63 5.63 3.14 3.55
N ILE A 64 5.15 3.71 2.45
CA ILE A 64 5.05 3.07 1.13
C ILE A 64 6.00 3.78 0.16
N GLU A 65 6.96 3.03 -0.38
CA GLU A 65 7.96 3.57 -1.30
C GLU A 65 7.95 2.80 -2.62
N ARG A 66 7.97 3.53 -3.73
CA ARG A 66 8.00 2.90 -5.05
C ARG A 66 9.40 2.40 -5.38
N TYR A 67 9.54 1.09 -5.60
CA TYR A 67 10.75 0.45 -6.12
C TYR A 67 10.49 -0.12 -7.50
N SER A 68 11.28 0.24 -8.51
CA SER A 68 11.14 -0.33 -9.85
C SER A 68 12.37 -1.14 -10.21
N TYR A 69 12.27 -2.47 -10.08
CA TYR A 69 13.23 -3.43 -10.62
C TYR A 69 12.46 -4.53 -11.34
N SER A 70 12.47 -4.45 -12.68
CA SER A 70 11.89 -5.34 -13.70
C SER A 70 10.43 -5.81 -13.53
N ASN A 71 9.72 -5.98 -14.67
CA ASN A 71 8.39 -6.57 -14.83
C ASN A 71 7.40 -6.34 -13.66
N SER A 72 6.68 -5.21 -13.74
CA SER A 72 5.71 -4.67 -12.77
C SER A 72 6.31 -3.83 -11.63
N THR A 73 5.62 -2.76 -11.23
CA THR A 73 6.06 -1.87 -10.14
C THR A 73 6.09 -2.64 -8.81
N THR A 74 7.18 -2.49 -8.06
CA THR A 74 7.34 -3.05 -6.72
C THR A 74 7.16 -1.95 -5.68
N TRP A 75 6.59 -2.28 -4.53
CA TRP A 75 6.35 -1.36 -3.44
C TRP A 75 7.09 -1.88 -2.21
N LEU A 76 7.99 -1.07 -1.67
CA LEU A 76 8.57 -1.30 -0.37
C LEU A 76 7.58 -0.78 0.68
N ILE A 77 7.21 -1.66 1.60
CA ILE A 77 6.27 -1.38 2.68
C ILE A 77 6.98 -1.60 4.01
N THR A 78 6.91 -0.58 4.86
CA THR A 78 7.39 -0.66 6.24
C THR A 78 6.28 -0.20 7.18
N THR A 79 6.09 -0.92 8.28
CA THR A 79 5.24 -0.47 9.38
C THR A 79 6.02 0.54 10.20
N PRO A 80 5.46 1.74 10.50
CA PRO A 80 6.05 2.64 11.48
C PRO A 80 6.33 1.87 12.76
N GLN A 81 7.56 1.96 13.28
CA GLN A 81 7.89 1.39 14.57
C GLN A 81 7.23 2.28 15.63
N LEU A 82 6.35 1.69 16.46
CA LEU A 82 5.72 2.37 17.60
C LEU A 82 6.79 2.88 18.58
#